data_AF-A0A0C6FVD7-F1
#
_entry.id   AF-A0A0C6FVD7-F1
#
_cell.length_a   1.000
_cell.length_b   1.000
_cell.length_c   1.000
_cell.angle_alpha   90.00
_cell.angle_beta   90.00
_cell.angle_gamma   90.00
#
_symmetry.space_group_name_H-M   'P 1'
#
loop_
_entity.id
_entity.type
_entity.pdbx_description
1 polymer ?
#
loop_
_entity_poly.entity_id
_entity_poly.type
_entity_poly.pdbx_seq_one_letter_code
_entity_poly.pdbx_strand_id
1 'polypeptide(L)'
;MIDDEFYTIASRALKENRFAKTIQVTGIAPTGLGPLVEWTASKSLDRKAKDPERLHSAPATAVLHVLSRTLAFRWRTGRPHCPIDWETRLSREFQDVVPWPPSVGPGWFWLVEGAADFLSQRMSSTRIVTHEIKEKYGTLRWEISTSNFSPEVDGYIDCIDILSGFICEECGAPGEIQTIRGRTRCRCLRCTGAAI
;
A
#
# COMPACT_ATOMS: atom_id res chain seq x y z
N MET A 1 5.73 -17.03 -2.32
CA MET A 1 4.40 -17.11 -2.95
C MET A 1 3.60 -15.87 -2.51
N ILE A 2 2.40 -15.61 -3.04
CA ILE A 2 1.63 -14.38 -2.71
C ILE A 2 1.25 -14.31 -1.22
N ASP A 3 0.92 -15.46 -0.63
CA ASP A 3 0.67 -15.65 0.80
C ASP A 3 1.90 -15.34 1.66
N ASP A 4 3.10 -15.81 1.28
CA ASP A 4 4.35 -15.45 1.98
C ASP A 4 4.60 -13.94 1.97
N GLU A 5 4.36 -13.29 0.82
CA GLU A 5 4.51 -11.84 0.65
C GLU A 5 3.49 -11.07 1.51
N PHE A 6 2.24 -11.52 1.49
CA PHE A 6 1.18 -11.01 2.35
C PHE A 6 1.57 -11.12 3.83
N TYR A 7 1.94 -12.30 4.30
CA TYR A 7 2.33 -12.51 5.70
C TYR A 7 3.52 -11.66 6.10
N THR A 8 4.52 -11.54 5.23
CA THR A 8 5.73 -10.77 5.54
C THR A 8 5.40 -9.29 5.71
N ILE A 9 4.63 -8.71 4.79
CA ILE A 9 4.25 -7.28 4.85
C ILE A 9 3.25 -7.06 5.99
N ALA A 10 2.21 -7.88 6.08
CA ALA A 10 1.18 -7.78 7.12
C ALA A 10 1.77 -7.87 8.53
N SER A 11 2.63 -8.87 8.77
CA SER A 11 3.23 -9.05 10.09
C SER A 11 4.09 -7.86 10.50
N ARG A 12 4.82 -7.22 9.56
CA ARG A 12 5.65 -6.04 9.85
C ARG A 12 4.80 -4.79 10.08
N ALA A 13 3.86 -4.50 9.19
CA ALA A 13 2.91 -3.38 9.31
C ALA A 13 2.10 -3.42 10.61
N LEU A 14 1.88 -4.63 11.13
CA LEU A 14 1.15 -4.85 12.38
C LEU A 14 2.04 -5.06 13.61
N LYS A 15 3.33 -5.37 13.46
CA LYS A 15 4.27 -5.54 14.58
C LYS A 15 4.72 -4.19 15.14
N GLU A 16 4.80 -3.16 14.32
CA GLU A 16 4.87 -1.75 14.78
C GLU A 16 3.58 -1.30 15.50
N ASN A 17 2.56 -2.16 15.47
CA ASN A 17 1.27 -2.03 16.14
C ASN A 17 0.88 -3.26 17.00
N ARG A 18 1.76 -4.04 17.65
CA ARG A 18 1.36 -5.14 18.60
C ARG A 18 0.36 -6.23 18.09
N PHE A 19 0.05 -6.38 16.80
CA PHE A 19 -1.07 -7.24 16.31
C PHE A 19 -0.65 -8.48 15.48
N ALA A 20 0.64 -8.77 15.30
CA ALA A 20 1.12 -9.79 14.36
C ALA A 20 0.77 -11.28 14.67
N LYS A 21 0.22 -11.61 15.84
CA LYS A 21 -0.10 -13.01 16.24
C LYS A 21 -1.53 -13.47 15.90
N THR A 22 -2.29 -12.65 15.17
CA THR A 22 -3.75 -12.82 15.10
C THR A 22 -4.31 -12.96 13.69
N ILE A 23 -3.47 -13.18 12.67
CA ILE A 23 -3.92 -13.29 11.27
C ILE A 23 -3.67 -14.69 10.74
N GLN A 24 -4.68 -15.23 10.07
CA GLN A 24 -4.61 -16.49 9.35
C GLN A 24 -5.11 -16.28 7.93
N VAL A 25 -4.25 -16.53 6.94
CA VAL A 25 -4.64 -16.67 5.53
C VAL A 25 -5.49 -17.93 5.40
N THR A 26 -6.69 -17.78 4.83
CA THR A 26 -7.67 -18.85 4.64
C THR A 26 -7.70 -19.39 3.23
N GLY A 27 -7.21 -18.62 2.25
CA GLY A 27 -7.21 -19.01 0.86
C GLY A 27 -6.67 -17.93 -0.07
N ILE A 28 -6.60 -18.28 -1.35
CA ILE A 28 -6.31 -17.35 -2.44
C ILE A 28 -7.45 -17.48 -3.45
N ALA A 29 -8.26 -16.44 -3.59
CA ALA A 29 -9.40 -16.42 -4.49
C ALA A 29 -9.04 -15.71 -5.81
N PRO A 30 -9.31 -16.30 -6.99
CA PRO A 30 -9.16 -15.60 -8.25
C PRO A 30 -10.25 -14.52 -8.38
N THR A 31 -9.88 -13.30 -8.73
CA THR A 31 -10.80 -12.17 -8.94
C THR A 31 -10.47 -11.43 -10.24
N GLY A 32 -11.33 -10.50 -10.66
CA GLY A 32 -11.06 -9.62 -11.81
C GLY A 32 -9.85 -8.71 -11.63
N LEU A 33 -9.37 -8.50 -10.39
CA LEU A 33 -8.17 -7.72 -10.08
C LEU A 33 -6.89 -8.57 -10.13
N GLY A 34 -7.02 -9.89 -9.98
CA GLY A 34 -5.93 -10.84 -9.74
C GLY A 34 -6.22 -11.77 -8.56
N PRO A 35 -5.23 -12.56 -8.11
CA PRO A 35 -5.37 -13.46 -6.96
C PRO A 35 -5.46 -12.66 -5.66
N LEU A 36 -6.63 -12.67 -5.03
CA LEU A 36 -6.88 -11.99 -3.76
C LEU A 36 -6.56 -12.92 -2.60
N VAL A 37 -5.77 -12.45 -1.64
CA VAL A 37 -5.50 -13.19 -0.41
C VAL A 37 -6.68 -13.04 0.53
N GLU A 38 -7.31 -14.16 0.87
CA GLU A 38 -8.37 -14.22 1.88
C GLU A 38 -7.75 -14.48 3.25
N TRP A 39 -8.23 -13.78 4.26
CA TRP A 39 -7.68 -13.84 5.60
C TRP A 39 -8.76 -13.65 6.67
N THR A 40 -8.46 -14.14 7.86
CA THR A 40 -9.24 -13.91 9.07
C THR A 40 -8.33 -13.32 10.14
N ALA A 41 -8.90 -12.47 11.00
CA ALA A 41 -8.21 -11.88 12.12
C ALA A 41 -8.96 -12.13 13.44
N SER A 42 -8.22 -12.26 14.55
CA SER A 42 -8.85 -12.33 15.87
C SER A 42 -9.52 -11.00 16.23
N LYS A 43 -10.57 -11.05 17.07
CA LYS A 43 -11.36 -9.88 17.50
C LYS A 43 -10.55 -8.77 18.21
N SER A 44 -9.30 -9.03 18.61
CA SER A 44 -8.46 -8.04 19.28
C SER A 44 -7.74 -7.06 18.34
N LEU A 45 -7.81 -7.27 17.02
CA LEU A 45 -7.08 -6.48 16.02
C LEU A 45 -7.47 -4.99 16.02
N ASP A 46 -8.72 -4.67 16.36
CA ASP A 46 -9.26 -3.31 16.31
C ASP A 46 -9.33 -2.60 17.69
N ARG A 47 -8.56 -3.08 18.68
CA ARG A 47 -8.47 -2.35 19.96
C ARG A 47 -7.78 -1.00 19.69
N LYS A 48 -8.60 0.08 19.68
CA LYS A 48 -8.19 1.48 19.48
C LYS A 48 -6.78 1.74 19.99
N ALA A 49 -5.89 2.18 19.09
CA ALA A 49 -4.66 2.82 19.49
C ALA A 49 -5.01 3.93 20.48
N LYS A 50 -4.46 3.87 21.70
CA LYS A 50 -4.73 4.82 22.79
C LYS A 50 -4.08 6.18 22.58
N ASP A 51 -3.46 6.41 21.42
CA ASP A 51 -2.58 7.54 21.18
C ASP A 51 -3.16 8.44 20.08
N PRO A 52 -3.78 9.57 20.44
CA PRO A 52 -4.36 10.52 19.49
C PRO A 52 -3.30 11.28 18.67
N GLU A 53 -2.00 11.15 18.95
CA GLU A 53 -0.93 11.83 18.22
C GLU A 53 -0.32 11.01 17.06
N ARG A 54 -0.75 9.75 16.87
CA ARG A 54 -0.30 8.98 15.70
C ARG A 54 -0.96 9.50 14.44
N LEU A 55 -0.12 10.00 13.52
CA LEU A 55 -0.47 10.60 12.24
C LEU A 55 -1.29 9.68 11.29
N HIS A 56 -1.42 8.39 11.61
CA HIS A 56 -2.17 7.41 10.80
C HIS A 56 -3.15 6.63 11.68
N SER A 57 -4.43 6.73 11.34
CA SER A 57 -5.56 6.28 12.17
C SER A 57 -6.25 5.02 11.65
N ALA A 58 -5.79 4.48 10.52
CA ALA A 58 -6.44 3.37 9.85
C ALA A 58 -6.52 2.10 10.74
N PRO A 59 -7.68 1.43 10.81
CA PRO A 59 -7.80 0.19 11.53
C PRO A 59 -6.97 -0.90 10.86
N ALA A 60 -6.45 -1.84 11.66
CA ALA A 60 -5.58 -2.90 11.17
C ALA A 60 -6.26 -3.77 10.09
N THR A 61 -7.57 -3.96 10.17
CA THR A 61 -8.36 -4.65 9.15
C THR A 61 -8.34 -3.93 7.81
N ALA A 62 -8.41 -2.60 7.80
CA ALA A 62 -8.31 -1.81 6.56
C ALA A 62 -6.92 -1.98 5.91
N VAL A 63 -5.84 -1.92 6.70
CA VAL A 63 -4.47 -2.13 6.21
C VAL A 63 -4.34 -3.49 5.50
N LEU A 64 -4.93 -4.54 6.06
CA LEU A 64 -4.90 -5.88 5.46
C LEU A 64 -5.74 -6.00 4.19
N HIS A 65 -6.89 -5.31 4.12
CA HIS A 65 -7.69 -5.25 2.89
C HIS A 65 -6.93 -4.52 1.77
N VAL A 66 -6.30 -3.37 2.06
CA VAL A 66 -5.49 -2.63 1.09
C VAL A 66 -4.29 -3.45 0.64
N LEU A 67 -3.63 -4.16 1.56
CA LEU A 67 -2.52 -5.05 1.22
C LEU A 67 -2.96 -6.18 0.29
N SER A 68 -4.07 -6.86 0.61
CA SER A 68 -4.59 -7.94 -0.23
C SER A 68 -4.92 -7.45 -1.64
N ARG A 69 -5.56 -6.27 -1.76
CA ARG A 69 -5.84 -5.65 -3.06
C ARG A 69 -4.55 -5.32 -3.83
N THR A 70 -3.56 -4.72 -3.15
CA THR A 70 -2.26 -4.38 -3.73
C THR A 70 -1.56 -5.60 -4.30
N LEU A 71 -1.58 -6.72 -3.56
CA LEU A 71 -0.97 -7.96 -4.02
C LEU A 71 -1.77 -8.61 -5.16
N ALA A 72 -3.10 -8.49 -5.18
CA ALA A 72 -3.90 -8.95 -6.32
C ALA A 72 -3.47 -8.27 -7.62
N PHE A 73 -3.34 -6.94 -7.61
CA PHE A 73 -2.83 -6.18 -8.76
C PHE A 73 -1.42 -6.62 -9.18
N ARG A 74 -0.53 -6.79 -8.19
CA ARG A 74 0.88 -7.17 -8.38
C ARG A 74 1.08 -8.57 -8.97
N TRP A 75 0.23 -9.52 -8.58
CA TRP A 75 0.31 -10.91 -9.00
C TRP A 75 -0.61 -11.25 -10.18
N ARG A 76 -1.34 -10.28 -10.73
CA ARG A 76 -2.38 -10.53 -11.75
C ARG A 76 -1.85 -11.22 -13.02
N THR A 77 -0.60 -10.93 -13.41
CA THR A 77 0.04 -11.46 -14.61
C THR A 77 1.09 -12.54 -14.30
N GLY A 78 1.06 -13.11 -13.10
CA GLY A 78 2.03 -14.11 -12.63
C GLY A 78 3.14 -13.49 -11.79
N ARG A 79 4.40 -13.86 -12.07
CA ARG A 79 5.54 -13.45 -11.23
C ARG A 79 5.67 -11.92 -11.22
N PRO A 80 5.64 -11.26 -10.05
CA PRO A 80 5.70 -9.81 -9.98
C PRO A 80 6.99 -9.24 -10.57
N HIS A 81 6.83 -8.25 -11.43
CA HIS A 81 7.89 -7.36 -11.90
C HIS A 81 7.35 -5.94 -11.94
N CYS A 82 8.20 -4.93 -11.79
CA CYS A 82 7.74 -3.55 -11.99
C CYS A 82 7.60 -3.30 -13.50
N PRO A 83 6.48 -2.73 -13.98
CA PRO A 83 6.38 -2.33 -15.38
C PRO A 83 7.44 -1.28 -15.74
N ILE A 84 7.96 -1.32 -16.95
CA ILE A 84 8.96 -0.34 -17.42
C ILE A 84 8.29 1.04 -17.61
N ASP A 85 7.06 1.04 -18.10
CA ASP A 85 6.23 2.21 -18.38
C ASP A 85 5.30 2.59 -17.22
N TRP A 86 5.63 2.18 -15.99
CA TRP A 86 4.74 2.27 -14.82
C TRP A 86 4.21 3.69 -14.55
N GLU A 87 5.04 4.72 -14.73
CA GLU A 87 4.66 6.13 -14.55
C GLU A 87 3.58 6.56 -15.54
N THR A 88 3.85 6.35 -16.83
CA THR A 88 2.93 6.73 -17.91
C THR A 88 1.65 5.92 -17.84
N ARG A 89 1.74 4.67 -17.41
CA ARG A 89 0.59 3.78 -17.24
C ARG A 89 -0.38 4.31 -16.18
N LEU A 90 0.11 4.71 -15.01
CA LEU A 90 -0.74 5.25 -13.93
C LEU A 90 -1.50 6.49 -14.39
N SER A 91 -0.79 7.47 -14.96
CA SER A 91 -1.41 8.73 -15.38
C SER A 91 -2.35 8.56 -16.57
N ARG A 92 -2.14 7.53 -17.41
CA ARG A 92 -3.04 7.23 -18.53
C ARG A 92 -4.31 6.50 -18.07
N GLU A 93 -4.18 5.48 -17.22
CA GLU A 93 -5.30 4.63 -16.81
C GLU A 93 -6.16 5.29 -15.72
N PHE A 94 -5.56 6.14 -14.89
CA PHE A 94 -6.22 6.78 -13.76
C PHE A 94 -6.08 8.30 -13.79
N GLN A 95 -6.11 8.93 -14.97
CA GLN A 95 -5.85 10.37 -15.15
C GLN A 95 -6.68 11.27 -14.22
N ASP A 96 -7.94 10.90 -13.94
CA ASP A 96 -8.82 11.68 -13.08
C ASP A 96 -8.37 11.71 -11.60
N VAL A 97 -7.64 10.68 -11.17
CA VAL A 97 -7.15 10.51 -9.80
C VAL A 97 -5.64 10.75 -9.68
N VAL A 98 -4.87 10.38 -10.70
CA VAL A 98 -3.42 10.51 -10.81
C VAL A 98 -3.09 11.38 -12.04
N PRO A 99 -3.36 12.70 -11.98
CA PRO A 99 -3.27 13.60 -13.13
C PRO A 99 -1.86 13.78 -13.71
N TRP A 100 -0.81 13.42 -12.96
CA TRP A 100 0.59 13.47 -13.39
C TRP A 100 1.38 12.29 -12.82
N PRO A 101 2.55 11.98 -13.40
CA PRO A 101 3.42 10.93 -12.88
C PRO A 101 3.77 11.15 -11.41
N PRO A 102 3.60 10.14 -10.54
CA PRO A 102 3.90 10.28 -9.11
C PRO A 102 5.43 10.32 -8.90
N SER A 103 5.89 11.14 -7.95
CA SER A 103 7.31 11.27 -7.59
C SER A 103 7.72 10.17 -6.60
N VAL A 104 7.58 8.91 -7.02
CA VAL A 104 7.81 7.70 -6.22
C VAL A 104 8.63 6.66 -6.99
N GLY A 105 9.04 5.58 -6.33
CA GLY A 105 9.73 4.49 -7.00
C GLY A 105 8.78 3.45 -7.64
N PRO A 106 9.25 2.71 -8.67
CA PRO A 106 8.46 1.71 -9.40
C PRO A 106 7.89 0.59 -8.53
N GLY A 107 8.54 0.29 -7.41
CA GLY A 107 8.10 -0.74 -6.47
C GLY A 107 6.77 -0.42 -5.80
N TRP A 108 6.38 0.86 -5.73
CA TRP A 108 5.09 1.28 -5.21
C TRP A 108 3.99 1.40 -6.28
N PHE A 109 4.28 1.10 -7.55
CA PHE A 109 3.31 1.15 -8.64
C PHE A 109 1.99 0.44 -8.30
N TRP A 110 2.05 -0.82 -7.85
CA TRP A 110 0.85 -1.60 -7.55
C TRP A 110 0.04 -1.07 -6.36
N LEU A 111 0.72 -0.40 -5.42
CA LEU A 111 0.10 0.25 -4.27
C LEU A 111 -0.67 1.49 -4.72
N VAL A 112 -0.06 2.32 -5.58
CA VAL A 112 -0.70 3.49 -6.18
C VAL A 112 -1.84 3.07 -7.10
N GLU A 113 -1.65 2.05 -7.92
CA GLU A 113 -2.66 1.55 -8.85
C GLU A 113 -3.89 1.02 -8.11
N GLY A 114 -3.68 0.21 -7.07
CA GLY A 114 -4.79 -0.32 -6.27
C GLY A 114 -5.56 0.75 -5.52
N ALA A 115 -4.87 1.83 -5.10
CA ALA A 115 -5.51 3.02 -4.54
C ALA A 115 -6.24 3.86 -5.59
N ALA A 116 -5.63 4.08 -6.77
CA ALA A 116 -6.23 4.85 -7.84
C ALA A 116 -7.53 4.20 -8.33
N ASP A 117 -7.55 2.87 -8.46
CA ASP A 117 -8.75 2.11 -8.79
C ASP A 117 -9.84 2.22 -7.71
N PHE A 118 -9.46 2.14 -6.41
CA PHE A 118 -10.39 2.33 -5.30
C PHE A 118 -11.01 3.73 -5.28
N LEU A 119 -10.19 4.77 -5.50
CA LEU A 119 -10.63 6.17 -5.49
C LEU A 119 -11.50 6.47 -6.72
N SER A 120 -11.14 5.95 -7.90
CA SER A 120 -11.90 6.15 -9.14
C SER A 120 -13.35 5.68 -9.02
N GLN A 121 -13.58 4.56 -8.33
CA GLN A 121 -14.93 4.03 -8.07
C GLN A 121 -15.79 4.96 -7.19
N ARG A 122 -15.17 5.87 -6.42
CA ARG A 122 -15.83 6.82 -5.51
C ARG A 122 -15.97 8.22 -6.08
N MET A 123 -15.36 8.51 -7.23
CA MET A 123 -15.45 9.83 -7.88
C MET A 123 -16.87 10.19 -8.33
N SER A 124 -17.74 9.19 -8.50
CA SER A 124 -19.17 9.41 -8.82
C SER A 124 -19.95 10.07 -7.69
N SER A 125 -19.53 9.90 -6.43
CA SER A 125 -20.21 10.42 -5.24
C SER A 125 -19.43 11.53 -4.53
N THR A 126 -18.10 11.56 -4.68
CA THR A 126 -17.21 12.51 -4.02
C THR A 126 -16.17 13.01 -5.01
N ARG A 127 -16.08 14.32 -5.22
CA ARG A 127 -15.00 14.89 -6.03
C ARG A 127 -13.70 14.75 -5.25
N ILE A 128 -12.73 14.05 -5.83
CA ILE A 128 -11.39 13.85 -5.28
C ILE A 128 -10.42 14.66 -6.15
N VAL A 129 -9.52 15.41 -5.52
CA VAL A 129 -8.47 16.17 -6.18
C VAL A 129 -7.14 15.77 -5.57
N THR A 130 -6.26 15.19 -6.37
CA THR A 130 -4.88 14.90 -5.96
C THR A 130 -4.04 16.17 -6.06
N HIS A 131 -3.31 16.47 -4.99
CA HIS A 131 -2.35 17.59 -4.92
C HIS A 131 -0.92 17.11 -5.11
N GLU A 132 -0.56 15.96 -4.54
CA GLU A 132 0.78 15.40 -4.69
C GLU A 132 0.79 13.89 -4.39
N ILE A 133 1.69 13.18 -5.07
CA ILE A 133 2.05 11.79 -4.74
C ILE A 133 3.58 11.75 -4.73
N LYS A 134 4.19 11.59 -3.56
CA LYS A 134 5.64 11.66 -3.39
C LYS A 134 6.17 10.68 -2.35
N GLU A 135 7.45 10.38 -2.47
CA GLU A 135 8.22 9.79 -1.38
C GLU A 135 8.48 10.83 -0.28
N LYS A 136 8.32 10.44 0.98
CA LYS A 136 8.71 11.22 2.14
C LYS A 136 9.11 10.29 3.30
N TYR A 137 10.37 10.39 3.74
CA TYR A 137 10.93 9.63 4.86
C TYR A 137 10.80 8.10 4.70
N GLY A 138 10.97 7.60 3.47
CA GLY A 138 10.88 6.18 3.16
C GLY A 138 9.44 5.65 3.06
N THR A 139 8.43 6.52 3.09
CA THR A 139 7.03 6.18 2.82
C THR A 139 6.48 6.98 1.65
N LEU A 140 5.31 6.58 1.16
CA LEU A 140 4.54 7.23 0.11
C LEU A 140 3.49 8.13 0.76
N ARG A 141 3.54 9.42 0.44
CA ARG A 141 2.47 10.36 0.81
C ARG A 141 1.63 10.72 -0.40
N TRP A 142 0.33 10.56 -0.23
CA TRP A 142 -0.67 10.97 -1.19
C TRP A 142 -1.55 12.06 -0.58
N GLU A 143 -1.30 13.30 -1.00
CA GLU A 143 -2.06 14.46 -0.55
C GLU A 143 -3.26 14.67 -1.47
N ILE A 144 -4.47 14.56 -0.92
CA ILE A 144 -5.74 14.74 -1.64
C ILE A 144 -6.66 15.73 -0.92
N SER A 145 -7.58 16.32 -1.65
CA SER A 145 -8.76 16.98 -1.11
C SER A 145 -10.04 16.33 -1.65
N THR A 146 -11.09 16.36 -0.84
CA THR A 146 -12.40 15.81 -1.18
C THR A 146 -13.46 16.91 -1.08
N SER A 147 -14.49 16.90 -1.95
CA SER A 147 -15.59 17.86 -1.85
C SER A 147 -16.43 17.68 -0.58
N ASN A 148 -16.47 16.46 -0.06
CA ASN A 148 -17.12 16.08 1.20
C ASN A 148 -16.16 15.19 1.98
N PHE A 149 -16.09 15.40 3.30
CA PHE A 149 -15.30 14.54 4.18
C PHE A 149 -15.74 13.08 4.04
N SER A 150 -14.77 12.19 3.82
CA SER A 150 -15.01 10.75 3.65
C SER A 150 -13.99 9.98 4.50
N PRO A 151 -14.38 9.51 5.70
CA PRO A 151 -13.50 8.72 6.58
C PRO A 151 -12.94 7.48 5.89
N GLU A 152 -13.69 6.92 4.94
CA GLU A 152 -13.29 5.76 4.18
C GLU A 152 -12.12 6.08 3.23
N VAL A 153 -12.20 7.23 2.53
CA VAL A 153 -11.14 7.68 1.62
C VAL A 153 -9.89 8.04 2.41
N ASP A 154 -10.04 8.83 3.48
CA ASP A 154 -8.92 9.24 4.32
C ASP A 154 -8.25 8.03 4.98
N GLY A 155 -9.04 7.08 5.50
CA GLY A 155 -8.52 5.83 6.07
C GLY A 155 -7.81 4.94 5.03
N TYR A 156 -8.25 4.97 3.78
CA TYR A 156 -7.57 4.24 2.70
C TYR A 156 -6.23 4.88 2.36
N ILE A 157 -6.15 6.21 2.28
CA ILE A 157 -4.89 6.94 2.07
C ILE A 157 -3.90 6.68 3.22
N ASP A 158 -4.38 6.68 4.46
CA ASP A 158 -3.59 6.29 5.64
C ASP A 158 -2.99 4.88 5.49
N CYS A 159 -3.76 3.92 4.96
CA CYS A 159 -3.25 2.57 4.71
C CYS A 159 -2.12 2.55 3.68
N ILE A 160 -2.17 3.41 2.66
CA ILE A 160 -1.13 3.51 1.63
C ILE A 160 0.17 4.02 2.23
N ASP A 161 0.12 5.08 3.06
CA ASP A 161 1.31 5.59 3.76
C ASP A 161 1.92 4.49 4.63
N ILE A 162 1.10 3.83 5.46
CA ILE A 162 1.55 2.71 6.31
C ILE A 162 2.21 1.61 5.48
N LEU A 163 1.54 1.09 4.45
CA LEU A 163 2.01 -0.08 3.70
C LEU A 163 3.28 0.21 2.90
N SER A 164 3.43 1.43 2.39
CA SER A 164 4.62 1.82 1.64
C SER A 164 5.91 1.70 2.46
N GLY A 165 5.83 1.88 3.79
CA GLY A 165 6.95 1.66 4.72
C GLY A 165 7.42 0.20 4.82
N PHE A 166 6.67 -0.75 4.28
CA PHE A 166 6.98 -2.19 4.31
C PHE A 166 7.09 -2.82 2.92
N ILE A 167 7.00 -2.00 1.86
CA ILE A 167 7.11 -2.41 0.46
C ILE A 167 8.32 -1.68 -0.13
N CYS A 168 9.25 -2.42 -0.73
CA CYS A 168 10.44 -1.84 -1.33
C CYS A 168 10.07 -0.87 -2.46
N GLU A 169 10.55 0.37 -2.38
CA GLU A 169 10.29 1.43 -3.37
C GLU A 169 10.81 1.10 -4.78
N GLU A 170 11.78 0.20 -4.92
CA GLU A 170 12.40 -0.12 -6.23
C GLU A 170 11.80 -1.35 -6.91
N CYS A 171 11.40 -2.38 -6.15
CA CYS A 171 10.96 -3.65 -6.75
C CYS A 171 9.61 -4.16 -6.25
N GLY A 172 9.04 -3.50 -5.23
CA GLY A 172 7.77 -3.85 -4.62
C GLY A 172 7.78 -5.13 -3.79
N ALA A 173 8.93 -5.78 -3.60
CA ALA A 173 9.07 -6.90 -2.68
C ALA A 173 8.99 -6.40 -1.23
N PRO A 174 8.78 -7.28 -0.22
CA PRO A 174 8.80 -6.88 1.17
C PRO A 174 10.10 -6.12 1.52
N GLY A 175 9.94 -4.93 2.08
CA GLY A 175 11.01 -4.00 2.40
C GLY A 175 10.99 -3.58 3.86
N GLU A 176 11.95 -2.74 4.23
CA GLU A 176 11.99 -2.04 5.50
C GLU A 176 12.60 -0.65 5.33
N ILE A 177 12.09 0.29 6.14
CA ILE A 177 12.63 1.64 6.23
C ILE A 177 14.03 1.57 6.86
N GLN A 178 14.99 2.17 6.17
CA GLN A 178 16.37 2.26 6.61
C GLN A 178 17.05 3.50 6.05
N THR A 179 18.18 3.87 6.66
CA THR A 179 19.00 4.99 6.18
C THR A 179 20.03 4.49 5.19
N ILE A 180 19.86 4.85 3.91
CA ILE A 180 20.77 4.48 2.82
C ILE A 180 21.46 5.74 2.34
N ARG A 181 22.78 5.81 2.52
CA ARG A 181 23.61 6.97 2.11
C ARG A 181 23.04 8.31 2.64
N GLY A 182 22.61 8.32 3.91
CA GLY A 182 22.08 9.50 4.59
C GLY A 182 20.64 9.88 4.22
N ARG A 183 19.92 9.04 3.47
CA ARG A 183 18.50 9.25 3.14
C ARG A 183 17.65 8.10 3.67
N THR A 184 16.50 8.42 4.26
CA THR A 184 15.51 7.43 4.66
C THR A 184 14.82 6.87 3.42
N ARG A 185 14.81 5.54 3.27
CA ARG A 185 14.28 4.80 2.12
C ARG A 185 13.67 3.48 2.59
N CYS A 186 12.58 3.02 1.96
CA CYS A 186 12.10 1.65 2.17
C CYS A 186 12.64 0.73 1.08
N ARG A 187 13.52 -0.20 1.44
CA ARG A 187 14.13 -1.15 0.49
C ARG A 187 14.20 -2.56 1.04
N CYS A 188 14.18 -3.55 0.14
CA CYS A 188 14.52 -4.92 0.46
C CYS A 188 16.05 -5.11 0.42
N LEU A 189 16.55 -6.20 1.03
CA LEU A 189 17.99 -6.51 1.09
C LEU A 189 18.66 -6.52 -0.30
N ARG A 190 17.95 -6.96 -1.33
CA ARG A 190 18.47 -6.96 -2.71
C ARG A 190 18.72 -5.54 -3.24
N CYS A 191 17.81 -4.61 -2.95
CA CYS A 191 17.83 -3.24 -3.47
C CYS A 191 18.67 -2.28 -2.61
N THR A 192 19.12 -2.71 -1.43
CA THR A 192 20.08 -1.94 -0.61
C THR A 192 21.52 -2.16 -1.05
N GLY A 193 21.79 -3.22 -1.85
CA GLY A 193 23.14 -3.66 -2.18
C GLY A 193 23.85 -4.35 -1.01
N ALA A 194 23.11 -4.74 0.04
CA ALA A 194 23.64 -5.63 1.07
C ALA A 194 23.81 -7.03 0.48
N ALA A 195 25.00 -7.60 0.55
CA ALA A 195 25.26 -8.98 0.13
C ALA A 195 24.42 -9.96 0.98
N ILE A 196 23.87 -10.99 0.33
CA ILE A 196 23.16 -12.12 0.97
C ILE A 196 24.20 -13.12 1.45
#